data_AF-T0QCW0-F1
#
_entry.id   AF-T0QCW0-F1
#
_cell.length_a   1.000
_cell.length_b   1.000
_cell.length_c   1.000
_cell.angle_alpha   90.00
_cell.angle_beta   90.00
_cell.angle_gamma   90.00
#
_symmetry.space_group_name_H-M   'P 1'
#
loop_
_entity.id
_entity.type
_entity.pdbx_description
1 polymer ?
#
loop_
_entity_poly.entity_id
_entity_poly.type
_entity_poly.pdbx_seq_one_letter_code
_entity_poly.pdbx_strand_id
1 'polypeptide(L)'
;MLAGVLEKQPWHAPSLNIYDMVLQKGSSALEPTRGQSILPNAMTPFEFENDFFKGKILFLLKTQPEPPKWQQLFTGHRRLFWIQLQGQFKHEPRGLVYIGGEVPNKMRLGYVTSTLCRVLLPILHLRVSGLHYCFGRLQAPDTAKELPHISFPLHLSVDEFHRTPEGHTPPRLGQNGFGETDDERAVRYAAKGEYAFNTRDTYTFSFHSEYVDFERWQLVNVPGLPSVPLETFWETMPMRIVAYSIASATDITSPLPHTQLEKQYYMNVELSPAKFAV
;
A
#
# COMPACT_ATOMS: atom_id res chain seq x y z
N MET A 1 -5.96 9.72 -31.53
CA MET A 1 -6.66 8.46 -31.20
C MET A 1 -7.25 8.63 -29.81
N LEU A 2 -8.57 8.70 -29.71
CA LEU A 2 -9.28 8.84 -28.43
C LEU A 2 -9.00 7.59 -27.60
N ALA A 3 -8.45 7.77 -26.40
CA ALA A 3 -8.31 6.68 -25.43
C ALA A 3 -9.70 6.11 -25.18
N GLY A 4 -9.93 4.87 -25.62
CA GLY A 4 -11.18 4.17 -25.35
C GLY A 4 -11.39 4.13 -23.84
N VAL A 5 -12.51 4.66 -23.38
CA VAL A 5 -12.94 4.53 -22.00
C VAL A 5 -13.06 3.04 -21.73
N LEU A 6 -12.13 2.47 -20.95
CA LEU A 6 -12.21 1.09 -20.52
C LEU A 6 -13.54 0.92 -19.77
N GLU A 7 -14.47 0.16 -20.36
CA GLU A 7 -15.78 -0.06 -19.78
C GLU A 7 -15.62 -0.82 -18.46
N LYS A 8 -15.88 -0.12 -17.35
CA LYS A 8 -15.79 -0.72 -16.00
C LYS A 8 -16.89 -1.77 -15.87
N GLN A 9 -16.49 -3.02 -15.68
CA GLN A 9 -17.38 -4.09 -15.29
C GLN A 9 -17.82 -3.92 -13.83
N PRO A 10 -18.97 -4.47 -13.40
CA PRO A 10 -19.43 -4.33 -12.02
C PRO A 10 -18.42 -4.82 -10.97
N TRP A 11 -17.66 -5.88 -11.27
CA TRP A 11 -16.60 -6.40 -10.40
C TRP A 11 -15.30 -5.57 -10.42
N HIS A 12 -15.23 -4.48 -11.19
CA HIS A 12 -14.15 -3.49 -11.11
C HIS A 12 -14.44 -2.39 -10.06
N ALA A 13 -15.35 -2.65 -9.11
CA ALA A 13 -15.72 -1.73 -8.02
C ALA A 13 -15.97 -0.29 -8.52
N PRO A 14 -17.04 -0.04 -9.29
CA PRO A 14 -17.29 1.27 -9.91
C PRO A 14 -17.44 2.42 -8.91
N SER A 15 -17.75 2.12 -7.64
CA SER A 15 -17.77 3.06 -6.52
C SER A 15 -16.38 3.53 -6.07
N LEU A 16 -15.30 2.98 -6.62
CA LEU A 16 -13.93 3.24 -6.23
C LEU A 16 -13.13 3.74 -7.44
N ASN A 17 -12.42 4.85 -7.22
CA ASN A 17 -11.42 5.35 -8.14
C ASN A 17 -10.05 4.96 -7.63
N ILE A 18 -9.23 4.39 -8.53
CA ILE A 18 -7.84 4.05 -8.24
C ILE A 18 -6.97 4.69 -9.31
N TYR A 19 -5.91 5.37 -8.90
CA TYR A 19 -4.95 6.02 -9.79
C TYR A 19 -3.53 5.70 -9.35
N ASP A 20 -2.60 5.59 -10.30
CA ASP A 20 -1.20 5.80 -9.96
C ASP A 20 -0.96 7.28 -9.64
N MET A 21 0.05 7.53 -8.83
CA MET A 21 0.44 8.87 -8.42
C MET A 21 1.84 9.13 -8.93
N VAL A 22 1.96 10.11 -9.83
CA VAL A 22 3.18 10.44 -10.54
C VAL A 22 3.79 11.71 -9.95
N LEU A 23 5.06 11.63 -9.56
CA LEU A 23 5.86 12.81 -9.25
C LEU A 23 6.29 13.47 -10.58
N GLN A 24 5.87 14.71 -10.82
CA GLN A 24 6.20 15.40 -12.06
C GLN A 24 7.69 15.78 -12.10
N LYS A 25 8.41 15.30 -13.12
CA LYS A 25 9.81 15.68 -13.36
C LYS A 25 9.92 17.19 -13.56
N GLY A 26 10.75 17.84 -12.74
CA GLY A 26 11.05 19.27 -12.85
C GLY A 26 10.06 20.21 -12.14
N SER A 27 9.05 19.70 -11.44
CA SER A 27 8.22 20.51 -10.55
C SER A 27 8.89 20.68 -9.19
N SER A 28 8.87 21.89 -8.64
CA SER A 28 9.26 22.15 -7.25
C SER A 28 8.23 21.60 -6.24
N ALA A 29 7.06 21.16 -6.70
CA ALA A 29 6.05 20.55 -5.86
C ALA A 29 6.44 19.10 -5.52
N LEU A 30 6.57 18.81 -4.22
CA LEU A 30 6.71 17.46 -3.66
C LEU A 30 5.40 16.65 -3.74
N GLU A 31 4.29 17.28 -4.14
CA GLU A 31 2.98 16.64 -4.19
C GLU A 31 2.79 15.89 -5.51
N PRO A 32 2.55 14.57 -5.48
CA PRO A 32 2.32 13.79 -6.67
C PRO A 32 0.93 14.10 -7.27
N THR A 33 0.82 14.00 -8.59
CA THR A 33 -0.44 14.17 -9.32
C THR A 33 -0.98 12.83 -9.79
N ARG A 34 -2.30 12.69 -9.91
CA ARG A 34 -2.92 11.50 -10.52
C ARG A 34 -2.40 11.29 -11.94
N GLY A 35 -1.94 10.09 -12.23
CA GLY A 35 -1.62 9.66 -13.60
C GLY A 35 -2.74 8.81 -14.17
N GLN A 36 -2.43 7.57 -14.52
CA GLN A 36 -3.35 6.63 -15.14
C GLN A 36 -4.30 5.99 -14.13
N SER A 37 -5.52 5.70 -14.57
CA SER A 37 -6.47 4.94 -13.76
C SER A 37 -6.11 3.47 -13.73
N ILE A 38 -6.15 2.88 -12.54
CA ILE A 38 -5.94 1.46 -12.31
C ILE A 38 -7.30 0.80 -12.14
N LEU A 39 -7.54 -0.29 -12.88
CA LEU A 39 -8.75 -1.10 -12.69
C LEU A 39 -8.48 -2.19 -11.65
N PRO A 40 -9.22 -2.25 -10.54
CA PRO A 40 -9.15 -3.40 -9.67
C PRO A 40 -9.73 -4.62 -10.39
N ASN A 41 -9.26 -5.81 -10.04
CA ASN A 41 -9.65 -7.07 -10.67
C ASN A 41 -9.39 -7.14 -12.18
N ALA A 42 -8.49 -6.30 -12.71
CA ALA A 42 -8.10 -6.32 -14.12
C ALA A 42 -7.57 -7.69 -14.56
N MET A 43 -7.71 -7.98 -15.86
CA MET A 43 -7.24 -9.26 -16.43
C MET A 43 -5.72 -9.34 -16.49
N THR A 44 -5.04 -8.22 -16.63
CA THR A 44 -3.58 -8.08 -16.65
C THR A 44 -3.14 -7.10 -15.57
N PRO A 45 -1.97 -7.30 -14.95
CA PRO A 45 -1.41 -6.31 -14.03
C PRO A 45 -1.22 -4.95 -14.70
N PHE A 46 -1.40 -3.88 -13.93
CA PHE A 46 -1.09 -2.52 -14.34
C PHE A 46 0.42 -2.29 -14.22
N GLU A 47 1.07 -1.88 -15.31
CA GLU A 47 2.50 -1.58 -15.32
C GLU A 47 2.75 -0.11 -15.03
N PHE A 48 3.76 0.19 -14.21
CA PHE A 48 4.13 1.55 -13.88
C PHE A 48 5.66 1.68 -13.74
N GLU A 49 6.15 2.88 -13.98
CA GLU A 49 7.56 3.19 -13.84
C GLU A 49 7.73 4.63 -13.34
N ASN A 50 8.62 4.82 -12.37
CA ASN A 50 9.09 6.12 -11.94
C ASN A 50 10.63 6.16 -11.97
N ASP A 51 11.23 7.17 -11.34
CA ASP A 51 12.68 7.31 -11.34
C ASP A 51 13.40 6.24 -10.50
N PHE A 52 12.73 5.65 -9.50
CA PHE A 52 13.34 4.74 -8.53
C PHE A 52 12.93 3.29 -8.69
N PHE A 53 11.80 3.01 -9.36
CA PHE A 53 11.23 1.68 -9.46
C PHE A 53 10.51 1.48 -10.79
N LYS A 54 10.63 0.27 -11.34
CA LYS A 54 9.81 -0.21 -12.44
C LYS A 54 9.11 -1.47 -11.99
N GLY A 55 7.79 -1.52 -12.15
CA GLY A 55 7.04 -2.67 -11.70
C GLY A 55 5.67 -2.79 -12.31
N LYS A 56 4.93 -3.75 -11.79
CA LYS A 56 3.54 -3.98 -12.12
C LYS A 56 2.79 -4.41 -10.88
N ILE A 57 1.53 -4.01 -10.81
CA ILE A 57 0.63 -4.25 -9.68
C ILE A 57 -0.64 -4.92 -10.17
N LEU A 58 -1.06 -5.95 -9.44
CA LEU A 58 -2.39 -6.51 -9.57
C LEU A 58 -3.17 -6.18 -8.29
N PHE A 59 -4.14 -5.29 -8.43
CA PHE A 59 -5.00 -4.86 -7.33
C PHE A 59 -6.28 -5.69 -7.34
N LEU A 60 -6.42 -6.62 -6.40
CA LEU A 60 -7.57 -7.52 -6.34
C LEU A 60 -8.50 -7.08 -5.21
N LEU A 61 -9.80 -7.10 -5.49
CA LEU A 61 -10.86 -6.77 -4.55
C LEU A 61 -11.88 -7.91 -4.51
N LYS A 62 -12.31 -8.25 -3.31
CA LYS A 62 -13.53 -9.04 -3.12
C LYS A 62 -14.71 -8.11 -3.38
N THR A 63 -15.44 -8.35 -4.47
CA THR A 63 -16.58 -7.52 -4.90
C THR A 63 -17.86 -8.33 -5.03
N GLN A 64 -18.99 -7.64 -5.14
CA GLN A 64 -20.28 -8.22 -5.54
C GLN A 64 -20.83 -7.47 -6.77
N PRO A 65 -20.92 -8.12 -7.96
CA PRO A 65 -20.61 -9.52 -8.24
C PRO A 65 -19.11 -9.86 -8.14
N GLU A 66 -18.81 -11.14 -7.94
CA GLU A 66 -17.44 -11.62 -7.83
C GLU A 66 -16.68 -11.55 -9.17
N PRO A 67 -15.36 -11.25 -9.17
CA PRO A 67 -14.57 -11.20 -10.39
C PRO A 67 -14.38 -12.61 -10.97
N PRO A 68 -14.86 -12.92 -12.19
CA PRO A 68 -14.90 -14.30 -12.71
C PRO A 68 -13.53 -14.99 -12.74
N LYS A 69 -12.48 -14.25 -13.08
CA LYS A 69 -11.10 -14.76 -13.16
C LYS A 69 -10.46 -14.98 -11.79
N TRP A 70 -10.79 -14.14 -10.82
CA TRP A 70 -10.06 -14.03 -9.56
C TRP A 70 -10.81 -14.56 -8.34
N GLN A 71 -12.08 -14.97 -8.50
CA GLN A 71 -12.94 -15.47 -7.42
C GLN A 71 -12.25 -16.54 -6.54
N GLN A 72 -11.49 -17.45 -7.15
CA GLN A 72 -10.81 -18.55 -6.45
C GLN A 72 -9.74 -18.07 -5.46
N LEU A 73 -9.17 -16.87 -5.67
CA LEU A 73 -8.20 -16.26 -4.77
C LEU A 73 -8.84 -15.80 -3.44
N PHE A 74 -10.17 -15.63 -3.43
CA PHE A 74 -10.96 -15.18 -2.29
C PHE A 74 -11.81 -16.29 -1.66
N THR A 75 -12.07 -17.39 -2.39
CA THR A 75 -12.82 -18.54 -1.87
C THR A 75 -12.10 -19.16 -0.67
N GLY A 76 -12.81 -19.36 0.45
CA GLY A 76 -12.22 -19.93 1.67
C GLY A 76 -11.30 -18.99 2.45
N HIS A 77 -11.04 -17.78 1.94
CA HIS A 77 -10.20 -16.78 2.59
C HIS A 77 -11.02 -15.57 3.08
N ARG A 78 -10.57 -14.97 4.17
CA ARG A 78 -11.22 -13.79 4.77
C ARG A 78 -10.72 -12.46 4.19
N ARG A 79 -9.74 -12.50 3.29
CA ARG A 79 -9.18 -11.33 2.63
C ARG A 79 -10.25 -10.56 1.83
N LEU A 80 -10.23 -9.24 1.92
CA LEU A 80 -11.17 -8.33 1.25
C LEU A 80 -10.50 -7.55 0.11
N PHE A 81 -9.21 -7.27 0.26
CA PHE A 81 -8.37 -6.86 -0.84
C PHE A 81 -7.07 -7.66 -0.83
N TRP A 82 -6.42 -7.73 -1.98
CA TRP A 82 -5.11 -8.34 -2.13
C TRP A 82 -4.31 -7.59 -3.19
N ILE A 83 -3.21 -7.00 -2.76
CA ILE A 83 -2.24 -6.33 -3.62
C ILE A 83 -1.12 -7.31 -3.89
N GLN A 84 -0.86 -7.57 -5.17
CA GLN A 84 0.32 -8.31 -5.60
C GLN A 84 1.18 -7.37 -6.44
N LEU A 85 2.45 -7.21 -6.04
CA LEU A 85 3.40 -6.34 -6.71
C LEU A 85 4.61 -7.15 -7.17
N GLN A 86 5.10 -6.83 -8.36
CA GLN A 86 6.35 -7.35 -8.89
C GLN A 86 7.14 -6.22 -9.54
N GLY A 87 8.42 -6.09 -9.23
CA GLY A 87 9.26 -5.09 -9.89
C GLY A 87 10.71 -5.09 -9.44
N GLN A 88 11.44 -4.14 -9.98
CA GLN A 88 12.88 -3.98 -9.82
C GLN A 88 13.20 -2.53 -9.47
N PHE A 89 14.13 -2.35 -8.54
CA PHE A 89 14.65 -1.04 -8.18
C PHE A 89 15.61 -0.53 -9.25
N LYS A 90 15.48 0.74 -9.62
CA LYS A 90 16.40 1.43 -10.56
C LYS A 90 17.61 2.00 -9.82
N HIS A 91 17.44 2.25 -8.52
CA HIS A 91 18.48 2.67 -7.59
C HIS A 91 18.28 1.89 -6.29
N GLU A 92 19.38 1.50 -5.64
CA GLU A 92 19.29 0.85 -4.32
C GLU A 92 18.51 1.75 -3.35
N PRO A 93 17.59 1.16 -2.57
CA PRO A 93 16.87 1.90 -1.54
C PRO A 93 17.78 2.61 -0.55
N ARG A 94 17.30 3.76 -0.06
CA ARG A 94 17.97 4.49 1.02
C ARG A 94 17.38 4.04 2.34
N GLY A 95 18.09 3.18 3.07
CA GLY A 95 17.62 2.62 4.34
C GLY A 95 16.41 1.71 4.17
N LEU A 96 15.63 1.56 5.25
CA LEU A 96 14.50 0.64 5.28
C LEU A 96 13.41 1.00 4.27
N VAL A 97 12.94 -0.02 3.54
CA VAL A 97 11.77 0.07 2.67
C VAL A 97 10.52 -0.24 3.49
N TYR A 98 9.55 0.67 3.44
CA TYR A 98 8.26 0.57 4.09
C TYR A 98 7.14 0.38 3.06
N ILE A 99 6.04 -0.24 3.51
CA ILE A 99 4.75 -0.27 2.83
C ILE A 99 3.66 0.20 3.80
N GLY A 100 2.65 0.93 3.31
CA GLY A 100 1.61 1.44 4.19
C GLY A 100 0.51 2.25 3.51
N GLY A 101 -0.38 2.80 4.35
CA GLY A 101 -1.42 3.75 3.96
C GLY A 101 -1.07 5.16 4.43
N GLU A 102 -1.31 6.17 3.60
CA GLU A 102 -1.05 7.59 3.87
C GLU A 102 -2.23 8.45 3.40
N VAL A 103 -2.50 9.58 4.05
CA VAL A 103 -3.51 10.56 3.62
C VAL A 103 -2.89 11.96 3.44
N PRO A 104 -3.40 12.82 2.55
CA PRO A 104 -2.67 14.03 2.09
C PRO A 104 -2.58 15.16 3.13
N ASN A 105 -3.48 15.22 4.10
CA ASN A 105 -3.49 16.28 5.11
C ASN A 105 -3.70 15.72 6.51
N LYS A 106 -3.28 16.51 7.52
CA LYS A 106 -3.39 16.18 8.93
C LYS A 106 -4.79 15.70 9.29
N MET A 107 -4.87 14.56 9.98
CA MET A 107 -6.15 14.01 10.45
C MET A 107 -6.66 14.82 11.64
N ARG A 108 -7.94 15.20 11.59
CA ARG A 108 -8.62 15.94 12.67
C ARG A 108 -9.42 14.98 13.54
N LEU A 109 -8.72 14.28 14.43
CA LEU A 109 -9.35 13.29 15.30
C LEU A 109 -10.14 13.97 16.42
N GLY A 110 -11.45 13.74 16.47
CA GLY A 110 -12.29 14.03 17.63
C GLY A 110 -12.15 12.97 18.74
N TYR A 111 -12.96 13.06 19.79
CA TYR A 111 -12.91 12.12 20.92
C TYR A 111 -13.22 10.67 20.53
N VAL A 112 -14.22 10.46 19.68
CA VAL A 112 -14.64 9.12 19.22
C VAL A 112 -13.53 8.48 18.38
N THR A 113 -13.04 9.17 17.36
CA THR A 113 -11.99 8.67 16.46
C THR A 113 -10.67 8.47 17.20
N SER A 114 -10.34 9.34 18.17
CA SER A 114 -9.16 9.16 19.03
C SER A 114 -9.27 7.89 19.86
N THR A 115 -10.46 7.59 20.40
CA THR A 115 -10.71 6.35 21.15
C THR A 115 -10.58 5.13 20.24
N LEU A 116 -11.14 5.16 19.03
CA LEU A 116 -10.98 4.09 18.05
C LEU A 116 -9.51 3.85 17.71
N CYS A 117 -8.73 4.90 17.43
CA CYS A 117 -7.29 4.76 17.17
C CYS A 117 -6.54 4.11 18.35
N ARG A 118 -6.91 4.41 19.60
CA ARG A 118 -6.31 3.78 20.80
C ARG A 118 -6.61 2.28 20.92
N VAL A 119 -7.68 1.79 20.29
CA VAL A 119 -7.97 0.35 20.21
C VAL A 119 -7.24 -0.29 19.03
N LEU A 120 -7.22 0.39 17.87
CA LEU A 120 -6.66 -0.14 16.64
C LEU A 120 -5.14 -0.27 16.66
N LEU A 121 -4.44 0.76 17.14
CA LEU A 121 -2.99 0.82 17.08
C LEU A 121 -2.30 -0.28 17.90
N PRO A 122 -2.73 -0.61 19.14
CA PRO A 122 -2.19 -1.75 19.87
C PRO A 122 -2.39 -3.09 19.15
N ILE A 123 -3.56 -3.31 18.52
CA ILE A 123 -3.83 -4.53 17.76
C ILE A 123 -2.86 -4.67 16.58
N LEU A 124 -2.56 -3.56 15.90
CA LEU A 124 -1.57 -3.53 14.82
C LEU A 124 -0.15 -3.78 15.33
N HIS A 125 0.23 -3.17 16.47
CA HIS A 125 1.54 -3.38 17.11
C HIS A 125 1.77 -4.83 17.55
N LEU A 126 0.72 -5.54 17.98
CA LEU A 126 0.84 -6.96 18.35
C LEU A 126 1.13 -7.88 17.17
N ARG A 127 0.81 -7.46 15.95
CA ARG A 127 0.93 -8.31 14.75
C ARG A 127 2.15 -7.99 13.90
N VAL A 128 2.65 -6.77 13.96
CA VAL A 128 3.68 -6.31 13.03
C VAL A 128 4.80 -5.58 13.76
N SER A 129 6.00 -6.15 13.68
CA SER A 129 7.23 -5.52 14.14
C SER A 129 7.59 -4.32 13.26
N GLY A 130 8.03 -3.22 13.87
CA GLY A 130 8.47 -2.02 13.16
C GLY A 130 7.33 -1.13 12.63
N LEU A 131 6.10 -1.32 13.11
CA LEU A 131 4.99 -0.42 12.82
C LEU A 131 5.36 1.02 13.19
N HIS A 132 5.27 1.91 12.21
CA HIS A 132 5.38 3.35 12.37
C HIS A 132 4.06 4.01 11.96
N TYR A 133 3.56 4.96 12.76
CA TYR A 133 2.36 5.71 12.43
C TYR A 133 2.44 7.17 12.89
N CYS A 134 1.73 8.05 12.19
CA CYS A 134 1.55 9.44 12.57
C CYS A 134 0.15 9.92 12.17
N PHE A 135 -0.40 10.91 12.87
CA PHE A 135 -1.68 11.56 12.51
C PHE A 135 -1.49 12.86 11.73
N GLY A 136 -0.27 13.12 11.27
CA GLY A 136 0.15 14.33 10.56
C GLY A 136 0.84 15.31 11.50
N ARG A 137 2.11 15.62 11.19
CA ARG A 137 2.90 16.63 11.88
C ARG A 137 3.33 17.71 10.88
N LEU A 138 2.89 18.94 11.13
CA LEU A 138 3.46 20.11 10.49
C LEU A 138 4.68 20.52 11.32
N GLN A 139 5.87 20.51 10.72
CA GLN A 139 7.06 21.14 11.31
C GLN A 139 7.39 22.36 10.47
N ALA A 140 7.80 23.45 11.11
CA ALA A 140 8.36 24.60 10.41
C ALA A 140 9.87 24.34 10.17
N PRO A 141 10.40 24.62 8.97
CA PRO A 141 9.70 25.07 7.75
C PRO A 141 8.86 23.95 7.09
N ASP A 142 7.80 24.34 6.36
CA ASP A 142 6.76 23.48 5.74
C ASP A 142 7.27 22.26 4.94
N THR A 143 8.55 22.25 4.61
CA THR A 143 9.23 21.15 3.93
C THR A 143 9.43 19.92 4.83
N ALA A 144 9.44 20.06 6.17
CA ALA A 144 9.57 18.93 7.11
C ALA A 144 8.21 18.31 7.52
N LYS A 145 7.20 18.36 6.62
CA LYS A 145 5.87 17.78 6.84
C LYS A 145 5.96 16.25 6.89
N GLU A 146 5.39 15.67 7.94
CA GLU A 146 5.11 14.24 8.02
C GLU A 146 3.60 14.05 7.83
N LEU A 147 3.21 13.35 6.77
CA LEU A 147 1.81 13.06 6.48
C LEU A 147 1.25 12.03 7.47
N PRO A 148 -0.06 12.02 7.74
CA PRO A 148 -0.65 10.94 8.50
C PRO A 148 -0.51 9.63 7.74
N HIS A 149 -0.03 8.60 8.42
CA HIS A 149 0.19 7.29 7.82
C HIS A 149 0.23 6.18 8.87
N ILE A 150 0.11 4.95 8.38
CA ILE A 150 0.44 3.71 9.07
C ILE A 150 1.31 2.93 8.09
N SER A 151 2.54 2.59 8.49
CA SER A 151 3.52 1.93 7.63
C SER A 151 4.32 0.88 8.38
N PHE A 152 4.79 -0.12 7.63
CA PHE A 152 5.49 -1.28 8.15
C PHE A 152 6.72 -1.60 7.28
N PRO A 153 7.81 -2.15 7.83
CA PRO A 153 8.97 -2.56 7.05
C PRO A 153 8.54 -3.64 6.05
N LEU A 154 8.63 -3.34 4.76
CA LEU A 154 8.05 -4.12 3.68
C LEU A 154 8.46 -5.59 3.77
N HIS A 155 9.76 -5.86 3.88
CA HIS A 155 10.29 -7.22 3.93
C HIS A 155 9.71 -8.03 5.11
N LEU A 156 9.39 -7.40 6.24
CA LEU A 156 8.93 -8.09 7.44
C LEU A 156 7.40 -8.20 7.51
N SER A 157 6.66 -7.47 6.70
CA SER A 157 5.21 -7.25 6.92
C SER A 157 4.30 -7.70 5.79
N VAL A 158 4.87 -8.05 4.64
CA VAL A 158 4.12 -8.64 3.52
C VAL A 158 3.84 -10.12 3.79
N ASP A 159 2.69 -10.60 3.28
CA ASP A 159 2.24 -11.98 3.47
C ASP A 159 3.16 -12.97 2.75
N GLU A 160 3.58 -12.63 1.53
CA GLU A 160 4.58 -13.38 0.80
C GLU A 160 5.65 -12.44 0.24
N PHE A 161 6.90 -12.88 0.29
CA PHE A 161 8.03 -12.19 -0.30
C PHE A 161 8.92 -13.17 -1.08
N HIS A 162 9.21 -12.86 -2.32
CA HIS A 162 10.04 -13.68 -3.19
C HIS A 162 11.03 -12.81 -3.97
N ARG A 163 12.31 -13.16 -3.88
CA ARG A 163 13.40 -12.56 -4.66
C ARG A 163 13.77 -13.48 -5.81
N THR A 164 13.61 -13.00 -7.03
CA THR A 164 14.05 -13.69 -8.25
C THR A 164 15.37 -13.09 -8.71
N PRO A 165 16.47 -13.87 -8.75
CA PRO A 165 17.74 -13.40 -9.26
C PRO A 165 17.67 -12.96 -10.72
N GLU A 166 18.57 -12.07 -11.14
CA GLU A 166 18.69 -11.68 -12.54
C GLU A 166 18.80 -12.90 -13.48
N GLY A 167 18.16 -12.81 -14.64
CA GLY A 167 18.12 -13.87 -15.64
C GLY A 167 17.13 -15.01 -15.34
N HIS A 168 16.51 -15.02 -14.15
CA HIS A 168 15.48 -16.00 -13.80
C HIS A 168 14.07 -15.44 -14.04
N THR A 169 13.10 -16.33 -14.23
CA THR A 169 11.71 -15.93 -14.45
C THR A 169 10.99 -15.74 -13.11
N PRO A 170 10.46 -14.55 -12.82
CA PRO A 170 9.78 -14.31 -11.55
C PRO A 170 8.40 -14.96 -11.52
N PRO A 171 7.84 -15.27 -10.33
CA PRO A 171 6.53 -15.89 -10.21
C PRO A 171 5.44 -15.01 -10.85
N ARG A 172 4.38 -15.62 -11.37
CA ARG A 172 3.34 -14.87 -12.09
C ARG A 172 2.35 -14.25 -11.09
N LEU A 173 2.02 -12.97 -11.28
CA LEU A 173 0.91 -12.36 -10.54
C LEU A 173 -0.45 -12.99 -10.91
N GLY A 174 -1.37 -13.02 -9.95
CA GLY A 174 -2.67 -13.67 -10.03
C GLY A 174 -2.66 -15.13 -9.58
N GLN A 175 -1.62 -15.58 -8.89
CA GLN A 175 -1.53 -16.91 -8.28
C GLN A 175 -1.89 -16.85 -6.78
N ASN A 176 -2.20 -18.02 -6.19
CA ASN A 176 -2.52 -18.15 -4.76
C ASN A 176 -1.32 -17.91 -3.83
N GLY A 177 -0.11 -17.96 -4.38
CA GLY A 177 1.13 -17.71 -3.66
C GLY A 177 2.30 -17.69 -4.64
N PHE A 178 3.46 -17.30 -4.14
CA PHE A 178 4.72 -17.17 -4.88
C PHE A 178 5.76 -18.21 -4.49
N GLY A 179 5.39 -19.14 -3.61
CA GLY A 179 6.21 -20.28 -3.22
C GLY A 179 7.05 -20.06 -1.97
N GLU A 180 6.77 -19.01 -1.18
CA GLU A 180 7.38 -18.86 0.13
C GLU A 180 6.76 -19.85 1.13
N THR A 181 7.59 -20.71 1.69
CA THR A 181 7.17 -21.68 2.71
C THR A 181 6.90 -21.01 4.06
N ASP A 182 6.16 -21.70 4.94
CA ASP A 182 5.87 -21.18 6.29
C ASP A 182 7.15 -21.01 7.13
N ASP A 183 8.14 -21.88 6.95
CA ASP A 183 9.44 -21.78 7.63
C ASP A 183 10.25 -20.57 7.14
N GLU A 184 10.32 -20.35 5.82
CA GLU A 184 10.97 -19.16 5.24
C GLU A 184 10.30 -17.87 5.71
N ARG A 185 8.96 -17.86 5.75
CA ARG A 185 8.18 -16.74 6.26
C ARG A 185 8.44 -16.49 7.74
N ALA A 186 8.50 -17.54 8.57
CA ALA A 186 8.77 -17.43 9.99
C ALA A 186 10.18 -16.86 10.24
N VAL A 187 11.18 -17.32 9.48
CA VAL A 187 12.55 -16.78 9.52
C VAL A 187 12.56 -15.31 9.11
N ARG A 188 11.83 -14.95 8.05
CA ARG A 188 11.70 -13.56 7.59
C ARG A 188 11.06 -12.65 8.64
N TYR A 189 9.97 -13.08 9.28
CA TYR A 189 9.32 -12.30 10.34
C TYR A 189 10.17 -12.15 11.60
N ALA A 190 11.05 -13.12 11.89
CA ALA A 190 12.00 -13.05 12.98
C ALA A 190 13.27 -12.24 12.66
N ALA A 191 13.49 -11.89 11.39
CA ALA A 191 14.65 -11.13 10.96
C ALA A 191 14.66 -9.74 11.61
N LYS A 192 15.86 -9.27 11.95
CA LYS A 192 16.08 -7.95 12.54
C LYS A 192 16.84 -7.09 11.55
N GLY A 193 16.35 -5.88 11.30
CA GLY A 193 17.03 -4.87 10.50
C GLY A 193 16.63 -4.86 9.03
N GLU A 194 17.54 -4.33 8.21
CA GLU A 194 17.31 -4.02 6.80
C GLU A 194 17.45 -5.25 5.90
N TYR A 195 16.57 -5.31 4.89
CA TYR A 195 16.73 -6.24 3.79
C TYR A 195 17.54 -5.58 2.68
N ALA A 196 18.63 -6.21 2.26
CA ALA A 196 19.51 -5.70 1.22
C ALA A 196 18.87 -5.86 -0.17
N PHE A 197 18.04 -4.89 -0.55
CA PHE A 197 17.54 -4.74 -1.90
C PHE A 197 18.66 -4.30 -2.85
N ASN A 198 18.61 -4.76 -4.11
CA ASN A 198 19.54 -4.38 -5.16
C ASN A 198 18.78 -4.04 -6.45
N THR A 199 19.51 -3.62 -7.47
CA THR A 199 18.96 -3.17 -8.76
C THR A 199 18.88 -4.25 -9.84
N ARG A 200 19.35 -5.47 -9.56
CA ARG A 200 19.46 -6.57 -10.52
C ARG A 200 18.36 -7.61 -10.35
N ASP A 201 17.92 -7.83 -9.12
CA ASP A 201 16.90 -8.82 -8.82
C ASP A 201 15.49 -8.26 -9.03
N THR A 202 14.55 -9.17 -9.29
CA THR A 202 13.12 -8.85 -9.31
C THR A 202 12.49 -9.28 -7.99
N TYR A 203 11.79 -8.36 -7.34
CA TYR A 203 11.08 -8.61 -6.09
C TYR A 203 9.60 -8.80 -6.38
N THR A 204 9.03 -9.89 -5.88
CA THR A 204 7.60 -10.16 -5.93
C THR A 204 7.08 -10.31 -4.52
N PHE A 205 6.05 -9.55 -4.16
CA PHE A 205 5.45 -9.65 -2.83
C PHE A 205 3.95 -9.43 -2.89
N SER A 206 3.27 -9.85 -1.83
CA SER A 206 1.84 -9.57 -1.70
C SER A 206 1.43 -9.12 -0.31
N PHE A 207 0.39 -8.30 -0.29
CA PHE A 207 -0.19 -7.74 0.91
C PHE A 207 -1.72 -7.81 0.81
N HIS A 208 -2.37 -8.46 1.75
CA HIS A 208 -3.81 -8.55 1.85
C HIS A 208 -4.29 -8.18 3.25
N SER A 209 -5.57 -7.82 3.35
CA SER A 209 -6.20 -7.56 4.63
C SER A 209 -7.64 -8.06 4.63
N GLU A 210 -8.07 -8.54 5.78
CA GLU A 210 -9.48 -8.79 6.09
C GLU A 210 -10.14 -7.62 6.84
N TYR A 211 -9.37 -6.57 7.18
CA TYR A 211 -9.83 -5.49 8.06
C TYR A 211 -10.30 -4.23 7.32
N VAL A 212 -10.00 -4.11 6.03
CA VAL A 212 -10.40 -2.96 5.22
C VAL A 212 -11.17 -3.44 4.01
N ASP A 213 -12.40 -2.95 3.89
CA ASP A 213 -13.28 -3.17 2.76
C ASP A 213 -13.26 -1.93 1.88
N PHE A 214 -12.47 -1.96 0.80
CA PHE A 214 -12.40 -0.84 -0.15
C PHE A 214 -13.63 -0.74 -1.06
N GLU A 215 -14.39 -1.83 -1.26
CA GLU A 215 -15.63 -1.78 -2.04
C GLU A 215 -16.67 -0.90 -1.33
N ARG A 216 -16.76 -1.04 -0.01
CA ARG A 216 -17.70 -0.28 0.85
C ARG A 216 -17.06 0.89 1.60
N TRP A 217 -15.76 1.09 1.45
CA TRP A 217 -14.97 2.15 2.10
C TRP A 217 -15.10 2.18 3.64
N GLN A 218 -14.85 1.02 4.27
CA GLN A 218 -15.02 0.86 5.71
C GLN A 218 -13.96 -0.06 6.34
N LEU A 219 -13.68 0.18 7.61
CA LEU A 219 -12.97 -0.73 8.50
C LEU A 219 -13.95 -1.80 9.00
N VAL A 220 -13.57 -3.07 8.92
CA VAL A 220 -14.41 -4.23 9.25
C VAL A 220 -13.61 -5.28 10.01
N ASN A 221 -14.30 -6.28 10.58
CA ASN A 221 -13.69 -7.45 11.23
C ASN A 221 -12.72 -7.15 12.40
N VAL A 222 -12.68 -5.92 12.90
CA VAL A 222 -11.85 -5.59 14.07
C VAL A 222 -12.52 -6.13 15.34
N PRO A 223 -11.82 -6.95 16.15
CA PRO A 223 -12.39 -7.49 17.38
C PRO A 223 -12.94 -6.41 18.31
N GLY A 224 -14.19 -6.56 18.74
CA GLY A 224 -14.85 -5.64 19.68
C GLY A 224 -15.30 -4.31 19.09
N LEU A 225 -15.15 -4.08 17.78
CA LEU A 225 -15.63 -2.88 17.11
C LEU A 225 -16.65 -3.20 16.00
N PRO A 226 -17.70 -2.38 15.86
CA PRO A 226 -18.57 -2.46 14.68
C PRO A 226 -17.79 -2.04 13.42
N SER A 227 -18.41 -2.27 12.25
CA SER A 227 -17.87 -1.70 11.01
C SER A 227 -17.90 -0.18 11.08
N VAL A 228 -16.79 0.47 10.72
CA VAL A 228 -16.61 1.92 10.82
C VAL A 228 -16.28 2.49 9.45
N PRO A 229 -17.07 3.42 8.89
CA PRO A 229 -16.73 4.08 7.63
C PRO A 229 -15.35 4.74 7.70
N LEU A 230 -14.50 4.57 6.67
CA LEU A 230 -13.14 5.12 6.67
C LEU A 230 -13.12 6.66 6.71
N GLU A 231 -14.15 7.29 6.13
CA GLU A 231 -14.39 8.74 6.21
C GLU A 231 -14.56 9.27 7.64
N THR A 232 -14.82 8.40 8.62
CA THR A 232 -14.79 8.75 10.05
C THR A 232 -13.41 9.24 10.49
N PHE A 233 -12.33 8.75 9.87
CA PHE A 233 -10.95 9.03 10.28
C PHE A 233 -10.32 10.19 9.50
N TRP A 234 -10.62 10.30 8.21
CA TRP A 234 -9.98 11.27 7.30
C TRP A 234 -10.95 11.95 6.33
N GLU A 235 -12.23 12.02 6.71
CA GLU A 235 -13.28 12.73 5.96
C GLU A 235 -13.34 12.26 4.49
N THR A 236 -13.38 13.20 3.55
CA THR A 236 -13.43 12.91 2.10
C THR A 236 -12.05 12.77 1.46
N MET A 237 -10.97 12.83 2.25
CA MET A 237 -9.61 12.75 1.71
C MET A 237 -9.36 11.38 1.06
N PRO A 238 -8.62 11.35 -0.07
CA PRO A 238 -8.19 10.09 -0.64
C PRO A 238 -7.16 9.41 0.27
N MET A 239 -7.08 8.08 0.17
CA MET A 239 -6.04 7.28 0.81
C MET A 239 -5.03 6.82 -0.23
N ARG A 240 -3.73 6.93 0.06
CA ARG A 240 -2.66 6.41 -0.79
C ARG A 240 -2.09 5.14 -0.17
N ILE A 241 -1.98 4.07 -0.96
CA ILE A 241 -1.17 2.91 -0.63
C ILE A 241 0.20 3.12 -1.25
N VAL A 242 1.21 3.13 -0.40
CA VAL A 242 2.55 3.59 -0.75
C VAL A 242 3.59 2.56 -0.37
N ALA A 243 4.67 2.49 -1.16
CA ALA A 243 5.93 1.89 -0.77
C ALA A 243 7.03 2.93 -0.94
N TYR A 244 7.86 3.12 0.08
CA TYR A 244 8.92 4.14 0.09
C TYR A 244 10.08 3.71 0.97
N SER A 245 11.28 4.26 0.77
CA SER A 245 12.36 4.17 1.74
C SER A 245 12.59 5.48 2.47
N ILE A 246 13.26 5.40 3.62
CA ILE A 246 13.69 6.56 4.41
C ILE A 246 15.17 6.41 4.75
N ALA A 247 15.97 7.37 4.30
CA ALA A 247 17.42 7.34 4.45
C ALA A 247 17.88 7.32 5.92
N SER A 248 17.13 8.00 6.80
CA SER A 248 17.42 8.08 8.24
C SER A 248 16.98 6.84 9.03
N ALA A 249 16.16 5.96 8.45
CA ALA A 249 15.65 4.76 9.09
C ALA A 249 16.55 3.55 8.81
N THR A 250 17.55 3.34 9.66
CA THR A 250 18.47 2.19 9.60
C THR A 250 18.07 1.03 10.52
N ASP A 251 17.12 1.27 11.43
CA ASP A 251 16.56 0.28 12.36
C ASP A 251 15.03 0.38 12.35
N ILE A 252 14.34 -0.76 12.39
CA ILE A 252 12.87 -0.87 12.42
C ILE A 252 12.26 -0.24 13.68
N THR A 253 13.07 -0.02 14.72
CA THR A 253 12.70 0.65 15.97
C THR A 253 12.96 2.16 15.97
N SER A 254 13.46 2.70 14.85
CA SER A 254 13.78 4.13 14.72
C SER A 254 12.55 4.98 15.06
N PRO A 255 12.66 5.93 16.00
CA PRO A 255 11.58 6.84 16.33
C PRO A 255 11.57 8.08 15.41
N LEU A 256 12.44 8.12 14.39
CA LEU A 256 12.61 9.28 13.54
C LEU A 256 11.35 9.51 12.67
N PRO A 257 10.90 10.76 12.49
CA PRO A 257 9.72 11.05 11.69
C PRO A 257 9.89 10.65 10.22
N HIS A 258 8.82 10.16 9.63
CA HIS A 258 8.76 9.82 8.21
C HIS A 258 8.40 11.06 7.37
N THR A 259 9.30 12.06 7.32
CA THR A 259 9.05 13.32 6.61
C THR A 259 9.02 13.14 5.09
N GLN A 260 8.26 13.98 4.37
CA GLN A 260 8.14 13.88 2.91
C GLN A 260 9.49 14.06 2.18
N LEU A 261 10.40 14.88 2.70
CA LEU A 261 11.72 15.10 2.08
C LEU A 261 12.62 13.85 2.12
N GLU A 262 12.48 13.04 3.16
CA GLU A 262 13.31 11.85 3.32
C GLU A 262 12.76 10.65 2.55
N LYS A 263 11.48 10.71 2.13
CA LYS A 263 10.82 9.61 1.44
C LYS A 263 11.25 9.52 -0.03
N GLN A 264 11.72 8.34 -0.40
CA GLN A 264 11.86 7.95 -1.79
C GLN A 264 10.75 6.97 -2.15
N TYR A 265 9.73 7.43 -2.89
CA TYR A 265 8.57 6.60 -3.25
C TYR A 265 8.89 5.65 -4.42
N TYR A 266 8.59 4.37 -4.22
CA TYR A 266 8.69 3.31 -5.25
C TYR A 266 7.33 3.00 -5.85
N MET A 267 6.29 2.97 -5.02
CA MET A 267 4.90 2.77 -5.42
C MET A 267 4.05 3.83 -4.72
N ASN A 268 3.09 4.40 -5.45
CA ASN A 268 2.11 5.31 -4.89
C ASN A 268 0.80 5.16 -5.66
N VAL A 269 -0.20 4.58 -5.01
CA VAL A 269 -1.52 4.30 -5.59
C VAL A 269 -2.56 5.01 -4.75
N GLU A 270 -3.31 5.93 -5.35
CA GLU A 270 -4.38 6.65 -4.67
C GLU A 270 -5.71 5.94 -4.86
N LEU A 271 -6.48 5.83 -3.78
CA LEU A 271 -7.83 5.31 -3.71
C LEU A 271 -8.77 6.40 -3.20
N SER A 272 -9.90 6.58 -3.87
CA SER A 272 -10.98 7.45 -3.40
C SER A 272 -12.35 6.92 -3.80
N PRO A 273 -13.36 6.97 -2.93
CA PRO A 273 -14.74 6.73 -3.31
C PRO A 273 -15.17 7.67 -4.44
N ALA A 274 -15.88 7.14 -5.44
CA ALA A 274 -16.42 7.90 -6.55
C ALA A 274 -17.37 9.01 -6.08
N LYS A 275 -18.06 8.81 -4.96
CA LYS A 275 -18.90 9.83 -4.30
C LYS A 275 -18.14 11.08 -3.84
N PHE A 276 -16.81 11.03 -3.77
CA PHE A 276 -15.96 12.15 -3.36
C PHE A 276 -15.21 12.80 -4.52
N ALA A 277 -15.31 12.26 -5.74
CA ALA A 277 -14.75 12.89 -6.92
C ALA A 277 -15.60 14.10 -7.30
N VAL A 278 -15.10 15.29 -6.97
CA VAL A 278 -15.56 16.59 -7.51
C VAL A 278 -14.66 16.97 -8.68
#